data_AF-A0A3D3ZRX8-F1
#
_entry.id   AF-A0A3D3ZRX8-F1
#
_cell.length_a   1.000
_cell.length_b   1.000
_cell.length_c   1.000
_cell.angle_alpha   90.00
_cell.angle_beta   90.00
_cell.angle_gamma   90.00
#
_symmetry.space_group_name_H-M   'P 1'
#
loop_
_entity.id
_entity.type
_entity.pdbx_description
1 polymer ?
#
loop_
_entity_poly.entity_id
_entity_poly.type
_entity_poly.pdbx_seq_one_letter_code
_entity_poly.pdbx_strand_id
1 'polypeptide(L)'
;MLTYTFRRLLTAIPTLIFISLIIFLLLDMAPGDPTAQLPLTIPPEVREQIRQSLGLGEPVHIRYLLWLKQMIWSEPVYYLSQSVDWISAPDEARLISWQTRAPVMDTIIERLPQTLMVVGLAYVVGVLIALPIGIISAYKQYSVFD
;
A
#
# COMPACT_ATOMS: atom_id res chain seq x y z
N MET A 1 -22.61 -11.45 -12.10
CA MET A 1 -21.66 -11.27 -10.97
C MET A 1 -20.28 -10.82 -11.43
N LEU A 2 -19.59 -11.52 -12.34
CA LEU A 2 -18.25 -11.15 -12.82
C LEU A 2 -18.15 -9.71 -13.38
N THR A 3 -19.12 -9.28 -14.19
CA THR A 3 -19.18 -7.90 -14.73
C THR A 3 -19.30 -6.84 -13.63
N TYR A 4 -20.03 -7.15 -12.56
CA TYR A 4 -20.18 -6.26 -11.40
C TYR A 4 -18.87 -6.17 -10.60
N THR A 5 -18.23 -7.31 -10.33
CA THR A 5 -16.92 -7.36 -9.65
C THR A 5 -15.86 -6.59 -10.45
N PHE A 6 -15.83 -6.77 -11.77
CA PHE A 6 -14.88 -6.07 -12.63
C PHE A 6 -15.11 -4.55 -12.64
N ARG A 7 -16.37 -4.09 -12.76
CA ARG A 7 -16.72 -2.66 -12.65
C ARG A 7 -16.32 -2.07 -11.29
N ARG A 8 -16.51 -2.84 -10.21
CA ARG A 8 -16.10 -2.43 -8.86
C ARG A 8 -14.58 -2.34 -8.71
N LEU A 9 -13.83 -3.28 -9.28
CA LEU A 9 -12.37 -3.21 -9.32
C LEU A 9 -11.88 -2.01 -10.12
N LEU A 10 -12.48 -1.75 -11.28
CA LEU A 10 -12.14 -0.57 -12.10
C LEU A 10 -12.42 0.75 -11.38
N THR A 11 -13.48 0.85 -10.59
CA THR A 11 -13.78 2.06 -9.80
C THR A 11 -12.88 2.20 -8.56
N ALA A 12 -12.28 1.11 -8.08
CA ALA A 12 -11.29 1.14 -7.00
C ALA A 12 -9.93 1.71 -7.46
N ILE A 13 -9.54 1.53 -8.72
CA ILE A 13 -8.26 2.05 -9.26
C ILE A 13 -8.14 3.58 -9.12
N PRO A 14 -9.07 4.41 -9.64
CA PRO A 14 -8.94 5.86 -9.54
C PRO A 14 -9.03 6.36 -8.11
N THR A 15 -9.82 5.71 -7.24
CA THR A 15 -9.90 6.07 -5.83
C THR A 15 -8.59 5.79 -5.10
N LEU A 16 -7.96 4.64 -5.35
CA LEU A 16 -6.64 4.32 -4.80
C LEU A 16 -5.57 5.31 -5.27
N ILE A 17 -5.52 5.62 -6.56
CA ILE A 17 -4.56 6.59 -7.13
C ILE A 17 -4.76 7.98 -6.51
N PHE A 18 -6.01 8.40 -6.33
CA PHE A 18 -6.33 9.70 -5.72
C PHE A 18 -5.89 9.77 -4.25
N ILE A 19 -6.21 8.73 -3.46
CA ILE A 19 -5.82 8.66 -2.05
C ILE A 19 -4.29 8.57 -1.92
N SER A 20 -3.62 7.76 -2.75
CA SER A 20 -2.16 7.66 -2.72
C SER A 20 -1.48 8.96 -3.11
N LEU A 21 -2.02 9.69 -4.09
CA LEU A 21 -1.52 11.02 -4.47
C LEU A 21 -1.63 12.00 -3.30
N ILE A 22 -2.78 12.03 -2.62
CA ILE A 22 -2.97 12.90 -1.43
C ILE A 22 -1.96 12.54 -0.35
N ILE A 23 -1.81 11.26 0.00
CA ILE A 23 -0.86 10.83 1.03
C ILE A 23 0.57 11.19 0.63
N PHE A 24 0.94 10.98 -0.63
CA PHE A 24 2.26 11.34 -1.15
C PHE A 24 2.53 12.85 -1.03
N LEU A 25 1.57 13.70 -1.41
CA LEU A 25 1.68 15.15 -1.28
C LEU A 25 1.79 15.57 0.19
N LEU A 26 1.03 14.93 1.09
CA LEU A 26 1.12 15.18 2.52
C LEU A 26 2.51 14.83 3.07
N LEU A 27 3.11 13.73 2.60
CA LEU A 27 4.46 13.33 3.00
C LEU A 27 5.55 14.22 2.39
N ASP A 28 5.38 14.70 1.15
CA ASP A 28 6.30 15.64 0.51
C ASP A 28 6.29 17.02 1.19
N MET A 29 5.11 17.47 1.63
CA MET A 29 4.95 18.72 2.36
C MET A 29 5.41 18.60 3.83
N ALA A 30 5.63 17.38 4.33
CA ALA A 30 6.08 17.18 5.70
C ALA A 30 7.54 17.64 5.86
N PRO A 31 7.86 18.49 6.85
CA PRO A 31 9.22 18.97 7.05
C PRO A 31 10.15 17.84 7.51
N GLY A 32 11.13 17.48 6.69
CA GLY A 32 12.20 16.53 7.02
C GLY A 32 12.83 15.92 5.78
N ASP A 33 14.13 16.16 5.55
CA ASP A 33 14.86 15.45 4.50
C ASP A 33 14.99 13.98 4.91
N PRO A 34 14.51 13.01 4.11
CA PRO A 34 14.66 11.59 4.42
C PRO A 34 16.14 11.16 4.56
N THR A 35 17.07 11.92 4.00
CA THR A 35 18.52 11.71 4.16
C THR A 35 19.10 12.39 5.40
N ALA A 36 18.35 13.23 6.12
CA ALA A 36 18.81 13.90 7.34
C ALA A 36 19.14 12.91 8.49
N GLN A 37 18.56 11.71 8.44
CA GLN A 37 18.80 10.67 9.44
C GLN A 37 19.98 9.75 9.09
N LEU A 38 20.65 9.98 7.95
CA LEU A 38 21.85 9.23 7.58
C LEU A 38 23.01 9.61 8.50
N PRO A 39 23.87 8.65 8.88
CA PRO A 39 25.05 8.93 9.69
C PRO A 39 25.91 10.06 9.09
N LEU A 40 26.40 10.97 9.95
CA LEU A 40 27.30 12.05 9.53
C LEU A 40 28.66 11.53 9.04
N THR A 41 28.98 10.27 9.32
CA THR A 41 30.16 9.55 8.81
C THR A 41 30.13 9.30 7.30
N ILE A 42 28.96 9.38 6.65
CA ILE A 42 28.86 9.25 5.20
C ILE A 42 29.36 10.55 4.55
N PRO A 43 30.35 10.48 3.64
CA PRO A 43 30.83 11.65 2.91
C PRO A 43 29.69 12.43 2.25
N PRO A 44 29.75 13.77 2.22
CA PRO A 44 28.67 14.59 1.66
C PRO A 44 28.38 14.25 0.18
N GLU A 45 29.40 13.84 -0.56
CA GLU A 45 29.28 13.40 -1.96
C GLU A 45 28.40 12.15 -2.13
N VAL A 46 28.58 11.15 -1.26
CA VAL A 46 27.78 9.92 -1.27
C VAL A 46 26.35 10.20 -0.80
N ARG A 47 26.17 11.13 0.15
CA ARG A 47 24.84 11.58 0.58
C ARG A 47 24.06 12.22 -0.57
N GLU A 48 24.72 13.03 -1.40
CA GLU A 48 24.09 13.64 -2.58
C GLU A 48 23.71 12.58 -3.63
N GLN A 49 24.58 11.59 -3.85
CA GLN A 49 24.27 10.47 -4.75
C GLN A 49 23.06 9.67 -4.29
N ILE A 50 22.93 9.42 -2.98
CA ILE A 50 21.73 8.78 -2.39
C ILE A 50 20.50 9.68 -2.57
N ARG A 51 20.64 10.99 -2.41
CA ARG A 51 19.55 11.93 -2.62
C ARG A 51 19.05 11.89 -4.07
N GLN A 52 19.97 11.86 -5.03
CA GLN A 52 19.65 11.74 -6.45
C GLN A 52 19.02 10.39 -6.80
N SER A 53 19.52 9.28 -6.25
CA SER A 53 18.94 7.95 -6.51
C SER A 53 17.53 7.76 -5.93
N LEU A 54 17.18 8.53 -4.89
CA LEU A 54 15.83 8.61 -4.33
C LEU A 54 14.91 9.59 -5.07
N GLY A 55 15.41 10.27 -6.12
CA GLY A 55 14.63 11.26 -6.89
C GLY A 55 14.32 12.54 -6.11
N LEU A 56 15.06 12.84 -5.03
CA LEU A 56 14.80 13.97 -4.12
C LEU A 56 15.16 15.36 -4.69
N GLY A 57 15.45 15.44 -5.99
CA GLY A 57 15.64 16.70 -6.74
C GLY A 57 14.72 16.85 -7.95
N GLU A 58 13.88 15.86 -8.24
CA GLU A 58 12.98 15.89 -9.39
C GLU A 58 11.63 16.55 -9.05
N PRO A 59 10.90 17.05 -10.07
CA PRO A 59 9.55 17.55 -9.87
C PRO A 59 8.63 16.51 -9.21
N VAL A 60 7.75 16.98 -8.31
CA VAL A 60 6.86 16.14 -7.47
C VAL A 60 6.08 15.08 -8.26
N HIS A 61 5.61 15.44 -9.46
CA HIS A 61 4.87 14.53 -10.33
C HIS A 61 5.73 13.39 -10.87
N ILE A 62 7.00 13.63 -11.20
CA ILE A 62 7.91 12.57 -11.66
C ILE A 62 8.22 11.63 -10.51
N ARG A 63 8.51 12.18 -9.32
CA ARG A 63 8.78 11.38 -8.12
C ARG A 63 7.58 10.51 -7.72
N TYR A 64 6.36 11.03 -7.87
CA TYR A 64 5.14 10.24 -7.67
C TYR A 64 5.02 9.09 -8.68
N LEU A 65 5.29 9.35 -9.97
CA LEU A 65 5.22 8.30 -11.00
C LEU A 65 6.28 7.22 -10.81
N LEU A 66 7.50 7.60 -10.43
CA LEU A 66 8.58 6.65 -10.10
C LEU A 66 8.20 5.80 -8.89
N TRP A 67 7.71 6.42 -7.81
CA TRP A 67 7.21 5.72 -6.64
C TRP A 67 6.07 4.75 -7.00
N LEU A 68 5.12 5.20 -7.82
CA LEU A 68 3.97 4.40 -8.26
C LEU A 68 4.42 3.18 -9.09
N LYS A 69 5.36 3.38 -10.02
CA LYS A 69 5.99 2.31 -10.81
C LYS A 69 6.68 1.31 -9.87
N GLN A 70 7.47 1.78 -8.92
CA GLN A 70 8.18 0.89 -7.98
C GLN A 70 7.21 0.10 -7.11
N MET A 71 6.15 0.73 -6.60
CA MET A 71 5.16 0.08 -5.72
C MET A 71 4.30 -0.94 -6.47
N ILE A 72 3.86 -0.63 -7.69
CA ILE A 72 2.94 -1.49 -8.47
C ILE A 72 3.70 -2.56 -9.25
N TRP A 73 4.92 -2.29 -9.70
CA TRP A 73 5.67 -3.17 -10.59
C TRP A 73 6.92 -3.74 -9.92
N SER A 74 7.86 -2.88 -9.52
CA SER A 74 9.19 -3.34 -9.09
C SER A 74 9.11 -4.21 -7.83
N GLU A 75 8.33 -3.81 -6.81
CA GLU A 75 8.23 -4.60 -5.59
C GLU A 75 7.49 -5.95 -5.78
N PRO A 76 6.32 -6.03 -6.46
CA PRO A 76 5.72 -7.32 -6.74
C PRO A 76 6.61 -8.24 -7.57
N VAL A 77 7.31 -7.71 -8.57
CA VAL A 77 8.27 -8.48 -9.38
C VAL A 77 9.43 -8.99 -8.52
N TYR A 78 9.91 -8.18 -7.57
CA TYR A 78 10.93 -8.62 -6.61
C TYR A 78 10.45 -9.82 -5.78
N TYR A 79 9.24 -9.79 -5.24
CA TYR A 79 8.68 -10.94 -4.52
C TYR A 79 8.47 -12.16 -5.41
N LEU A 80 7.98 -11.94 -6.63
CA LEU A 80 7.81 -13.02 -7.60
C LEU A 80 9.16 -13.65 -7.96
N SER A 81 10.23 -12.86 -8.11
CA SER A 81 11.59 -13.33 -8.37
C SER A 81 12.16 -14.23 -7.27
N GLN A 82 11.70 -14.11 -6.03
CA GLN A 82 12.09 -15.02 -4.94
C GLN A 82 11.44 -16.40 -5.08
N SER A 83 10.26 -16.46 -5.70
CA SER A 83 9.48 -17.70 -5.85
C SER A 83 9.65 -18.37 -7.22
N VAL A 84 10.08 -17.62 -8.23
CA VAL A 84 10.09 -18.03 -9.63
C VAL A 84 11.48 -17.79 -10.25
N ASP A 85 12.23 -18.86 -10.46
CA ASP A 85 13.63 -18.83 -10.93
C ASP A 85 13.82 -18.16 -12.30
N TRP A 86 12.79 -18.05 -13.14
CA TRP A 86 12.89 -17.40 -14.46
C TRP A 86 12.61 -15.88 -14.43
N ILE A 87 12.26 -15.32 -13.27
CA ILE A 87 12.01 -13.89 -13.10
C ILE A 87 13.24 -13.29 -12.42
N SER A 88 13.98 -12.44 -13.13
CA SER A 88 15.09 -11.71 -12.53
C SER A 88 14.57 -10.61 -11.61
N ALA A 89 15.26 -10.43 -10.47
CA ALA A 89 15.01 -9.30 -9.59
C ALA A 89 15.25 -7.98 -10.36
N PRO A 90 14.44 -6.94 -10.13
CA PRO A 90 14.70 -5.63 -10.70
C PRO A 90 16.02 -5.06 -10.20
N ASP A 91 16.79 -4.41 -11.08
CA ASP A 91 18.05 -3.73 -10.72
C ASP A 91 17.84 -2.40 -9.96
N GLU A 92 16.59 -1.99 -9.77
CA GLU A 92 16.22 -0.75 -9.10
C GLU A 92 16.32 -0.87 -7.57
N ALA A 93 16.69 0.21 -6.89
CA ALA A 93 16.67 0.26 -5.43
C ALA A 93 15.25 0.06 -4.89
N ARG A 94 15.10 -0.78 -3.87
CA ARG A 94 13.82 -1.06 -3.21
C ARG A 94 13.28 0.16 -2.46
N LEU A 95 11.96 0.20 -2.29
CA LEU A 95 11.27 1.22 -1.51
C LEU A 95 11.53 1.02 -0.02
N ILE A 96 12.35 1.87 0.58
CA ILE A 96 12.70 1.80 2.01
C ILE A 96 11.83 2.79 2.80
N SER A 97 11.26 2.31 3.90
CA SER A 97 10.58 3.16 4.89
C SER A 97 11.60 3.96 5.68
N TRP A 98 11.44 5.28 5.73
CA TRP A 98 12.35 6.15 6.50
C TRP A 98 12.23 5.96 8.01
N GLN A 99 11.08 5.50 8.50
CA GLN A 99 10.87 5.26 9.94
C GLN A 99 11.45 3.92 10.39
N THR A 100 11.16 2.85 9.65
CA THR A 100 11.54 1.48 10.03
C THR A 100 12.86 1.04 9.40
N ARG A 101 13.39 1.78 8.42
CA ARG A 101 14.59 1.45 7.62
C ARG A 101 14.53 0.05 6.98
N ALA A 102 13.32 -0.46 6.84
CA ALA A 102 13.02 -1.74 6.21
C ALA A 102 12.31 -1.49 4.88
N PRO A 103 12.42 -2.42 3.92
CA PRO A 103 11.62 -2.38 2.70
C PRO A 103 10.12 -2.34 3.05
N VAL A 104 9.39 -1.45 2.39
CA VAL A 104 7.97 -1.18 2.70
C VAL A 104 7.13 -2.44 2.47
N MET A 105 7.37 -3.19 1.40
CA MET A 105 6.59 -4.38 1.11
C MET A 105 6.82 -5.52 2.09
N ASP A 106 8.03 -5.67 2.64
CA ASP A 106 8.31 -6.64 3.72
C ASP A 106 7.41 -6.35 4.92
N THR A 107 7.34 -5.08 5.32
CA THR A 107 6.48 -4.64 6.43
C THR A 107 4.99 -4.84 6.13
N ILE A 108 4.55 -4.64 4.89
CA ILE A 108 3.15 -4.85 4.49
C ILE A 108 2.82 -6.34 4.59
N ILE A 109 3.64 -7.20 3.98
CA ILE A 109 3.39 -8.65 3.93
C ILE A 109 3.40 -9.27 5.33
N GLU A 110 4.29 -8.83 6.21
CA GLU A 110 4.28 -9.27 7.61
C GLU A 110 2.98 -8.91 8.35
N ARG A 111 2.32 -7.82 7.96
CA ARG A 111 1.09 -7.34 8.61
C ARG A 111 -0.19 -7.86 7.95
N LEU A 112 -0.12 -8.29 6.70
CA LEU A 112 -1.27 -8.79 5.93
C LEU A 112 -2.01 -9.95 6.62
N PRO A 113 -1.36 -10.99 7.18
CA PRO A 113 -2.08 -12.08 7.83
C PRO A 113 -2.97 -11.59 8.97
N GLN A 114 -2.44 -10.70 9.80
CA GLN A 114 -3.17 -10.18 10.96
C GLN A 114 -4.41 -9.39 10.54
N THR A 115 -4.31 -8.54 9.51
CA THR A 115 -5.48 -7.79 9.02
C THR A 115 -6.51 -8.72 8.40
N LEU A 116 -6.09 -9.73 7.63
CA LEU A 116 -6.96 -10.74 7.05
C LEU A 116 -7.69 -11.56 8.12
N MET A 117 -7.01 -11.95 9.19
CA MET A 117 -7.62 -12.68 10.31
C MET A 117 -8.67 -11.82 11.03
N VAL A 118 -8.35 -10.56 11.33
CA VAL A 118 -9.28 -9.64 12.02
C VAL A 118 -10.50 -9.36 11.14
N VAL A 119 -10.30 -8.99 9.87
CA VAL A 119 -11.40 -8.71 8.93
C VAL A 119 -12.22 -9.97 8.66
N GLY A 120 -11.57 -11.13 8.49
CA GLY A 120 -12.24 -12.41 8.29
C GLY A 120 -13.13 -12.79 9.47
N LEU A 121 -12.62 -12.69 10.70
CA LEU A 121 -13.42 -12.92 11.91
C LEU A 121 -14.58 -11.94 12.04
N ALA A 122 -14.35 -10.65 11.76
CA ALA A 122 -15.39 -9.64 11.78
C ALA A 122 -16.50 -9.94 10.75
N TYR A 123 -16.16 -10.42 9.55
CA TYR A 123 -17.15 -10.86 8.56
C TYR A 123 -17.93 -12.08 9.03
N VAL A 124 -17.27 -13.08 9.60
CA VAL A 124 -17.95 -14.28 10.12
C VAL A 124 -18.95 -13.90 11.21
N VAL A 125 -18.50 -13.16 12.22
CA VAL A 125 -19.37 -12.71 13.32
C VAL A 125 -20.49 -11.81 12.80
N GLY A 126 -20.16 -10.87 11.91
CA GLY A 126 -21.12 -9.96 11.30
C GLY A 126 -22.21 -10.70 10.53
N VAL A 127 -21.85 -11.70 9.71
CA VAL A 127 -22.83 -12.52 8.98
C VAL A 127 -23.66 -13.38 9.93
N LEU A 128 -23.04 -13.98 10.96
CA LEU A 128 -23.75 -14.78 11.96
C LEU A 128 -24.79 -13.97 12.74
N ILE A 129 -24.61 -12.66 12.90
CA ILE A 129 -25.57 -11.78 13.58
C ILE A 129 -26.56 -11.18 12.58
N ALA A 130 -26.06 -10.65 11.46
CA ALA A 130 -26.87 -9.97 10.46
C ALA A 130 -27.85 -10.90 9.75
N LEU A 131 -27.48 -12.17 9.52
CA LEU A 131 -28.33 -13.12 8.81
C LEU A 131 -29.56 -13.51 9.65
N PRO A 132 -29.46 -13.89 10.93
CA PRO A 132 -30.64 -14.10 11.78
C PRO A 132 -31.49 -12.85 11.96
N ILE A 133 -30.88 -11.69 12.22
CA ILE A 133 -31.62 -10.43 12.37
C ILE A 133 -32.37 -10.08 11.09
N GLY A 134 -31.71 -10.22 9.93
CA GLY A 134 -32.32 -10.00 8.62
C GLY A 134 -33.49 -10.95 8.35
N ILE A 135 -33.36 -12.24 8.71
CA ILE A 135 -34.46 -13.22 8.58
C ILE A 135 -35.64 -12.85 9.49
N ILE A 136 -35.39 -12.50 10.76
CA ILE A 136 -36.45 -12.14 11.71
C ILE A 136 -37.16 -10.86 11.28
N SER A 137 -36.43 -9.84 10.83
CA SER A 137 -36.98 -8.59 10.28
C SER A 137 -37.85 -8.87 9.04
N ALA A 138 -37.39 -9.74 8.14
CA ALA A 138 -38.17 -10.13 6.95
C ALA A 138 -39.47 -10.89 7.29
N TYR A 139 -39.50 -11.67 8.37
CA TYR A 139 -40.68 -12.41 8.80
C TYR A 139 -41.67 -11.57 9.63
N LYS A 140 -41.18 -10.60 10.42
CA LYS A 140 -41.99 -9.68 11.22
C LYS A 140 -41.86 -8.24 10.70
N GLN A 141 -42.52 -7.96 9.59
CA GLN A 141 -42.69 -6.60 9.07
C GLN A 141 -43.40 -5.71 10.11
N TYR A 142 -42.97 -4.45 10.29
CA TYR A 142 -43.46 -3.47 11.28
C TYR A 142 -43.12 -3.76 12.77
N SER A 143 -41.98 -4.39 13.05
CA SER A 143 -41.44 -4.58 14.42
C SER A 143 -40.46 -3.46 14.81
N VAL A 144 -40.03 -3.38 16.07
CA VAL A 144 -39.04 -2.39 16.57
C VAL A 144 -37.65 -2.51 15.90
N PHE A 145 -37.45 -3.56 15.09
CA PHE A 145 -36.24 -3.85 14.31
C PHE A 145 -36.45 -3.63 12.79
N ASP A 146 -37.55 -2.97 12.41
CA ASP A 146 -37.84 -2.44 11.07
C ASP A 146 -37.31 -0.99 10.96
#